data_AF-A0A7X6YW45-F1
#
_entry.id   AF-A0A7X6YW45-F1
#
_cell.length_a   1.000
_cell.length_b   1.000
_cell.length_c   1.000
_cell.angle_alpha   90.00
_cell.angle_beta   90.00
_cell.angle_gamma   90.00
#
_symmetry.space_group_name_H-M   'P 1'
#
loop_
_entity.id
_entity.type
_entity.pdbx_description
1 polymer ?
#
loop_
_entity_poly.entity_id
_entity_poly.type
_entity_poly.pdbx_seq_one_letter_code
_entity_poly.pdbx_strand_id
1 'polypeptide(L)'
;MPVDQTLTKEPRENAGQVLNDLADGCPRRKRWCRQQGGTPLHEACCRGRLRVCAVNGDRRTCAKMANLGLLPGTELELLCRGNGRQCMIKVNGGTISLDALSAANILVDPL
;
A
#
# COMPACT_ATOMS: atom_id res chain seq x y z
N MET A 1 -16.68 35.28 39.11
CA MET A 1 -16.60 33.81 39.11
C MET A 1 -18.00 33.28 38.75
N PRO A 2 -18.21 32.22 37.93
CA PRO A 2 -17.35 31.42 37.01
C PRO A 2 -17.76 31.57 35.51
N VAL A 3 -16.85 31.45 34.53
CA VAL A 3 -16.61 30.36 33.51
C VAL A 3 -17.84 29.94 32.67
N ASP A 4 -17.83 29.89 31.32
CA ASP A 4 -17.11 28.89 30.49
C ASP A 4 -17.19 29.24 28.97
N GLN A 5 -16.05 29.51 28.30
CA GLN A 5 -15.36 28.74 27.25
C GLN A 5 -15.94 28.70 25.81
N THR A 6 -15.35 29.57 24.98
CA THR A 6 -14.81 29.33 23.62
C THR A 6 -15.16 28.03 22.88
N LEU A 7 -16.02 28.18 21.86
CA LEU A 7 -16.16 27.26 20.72
C LEU A 7 -14.89 27.31 19.87
N THR A 8 -14.00 26.35 20.06
CA THR A 8 -12.83 26.11 19.20
C THR A 8 -12.97 24.72 18.62
N LYS A 9 -12.93 24.59 17.28
CA LYS A 9 -12.22 23.53 16.53
C LYS A 9 -12.58 23.58 15.05
N GLU A 10 -11.79 24.34 14.31
CA GLU A 10 -11.55 24.05 12.90
C GLU A 10 -10.46 22.97 12.82
N PRO A 11 -10.69 21.80 12.20
CA PRO A 11 -9.62 20.86 11.95
C PRO A 11 -8.79 21.34 10.75
N ARG A 12 -7.69 22.04 11.06
CA ARG A 12 -6.59 22.26 10.11
C ARG A 12 -5.97 20.92 9.72
N GLU A 13 -6.35 20.47 8.53
CA GLU A 13 -5.58 19.71 7.56
C GLU A 13 -4.05 19.82 7.72
N ASN A 14 -3.48 18.89 8.48
CA ASN A 14 -2.03 18.62 8.50
C ASN A 14 -1.65 17.76 7.29
N ALA A 15 -1.57 18.38 6.12
CA ALA A 15 -0.92 17.81 4.94
C ALA A 15 0.58 18.18 4.98
N GLY A 16 1.42 17.34 5.60
CA GLY A 16 2.85 17.69 5.71
C GLY A 16 3.83 16.65 6.24
N GLN A 17 3.45 15.36 6.32
CA GLN A 17 4.38 14.29 6.72
C GLN A 17 4.24 13.10 5.77
N VAL A 18 4.58 13.33 4.50
CA VAL A 18 4.82 12.27 3.53
C VAL A 18 6.17 12.60 2.91
N LEU A 19 7.28 12.11 3.47
CA LEU A 19 8.58 11.99 2.75
C LEU A 19 9.72 11.33 3.56
N ASN A 20 9.57 10.98 4.83
CA ASN A 20 10.71 10.47 5.63
C ASN A 20 10.79 8.95 5.87
N ASP A 21 9.91 8.13 5.30
CA ASP A 21 9.99 6.67 5.42
C ASP A 21 10.89 6.03 4.34
N LEU A 22 11.93 6.71 3.89
CA LEU A 22 12.88 6.20 2.89
C LEU A 22 13.97 5.28 3.48
N ALA A 23 13.94 4.98 4.78
CA ALA A 23 15.04 4.28 5.45
C ALA A 23 14.73 2.91 6.09
N ASP A 24 13.54 2.33 5.95
CA ASP A 24 13.31 0.95 6.43
C ASP A 24 13.76 -0.07 5.39
N GLY A 25 15.07 -0.31 5.37
CA GLY A 25 15.65 -1.48 4.75
C GLY A 25 15.06 -2.73 5.39
N CYS A 26 14.30 -3.51 4.61
CA CYS A 26 13.74 -4.78 5.06
C CYS A 26 14.82 -5.64 5.74
N PRO A 27 14.73 -5.93 7.06
CA PRO A 27 15.75 -6.70 7.77
C PRO A 27 15.81 -8.18 7.32
N ARG A 28 14.93 -8.60 6.40
CA ARG A 28 14.77 -9.99 5.94
C ARG A 28 14.99 -10.17 4.44
N ARG A 29 16.00 -9.48 3.89
CA ARG A 29 16.42 -9.48 2.46
C ARG A 29 16.62 -10.84 1.77
N LYS A 30 16.51 -12.01 2.41
CA LYS A 30 16.89 -13.29 1.79
C LYS A 30 15.90 -14.47 1.88
N ARG A 31 14.80 -14.38 2.61
CA ARG A 31 13.96 -15.60 2.86
C ARG A 31 12.48 -15.52 2.49
N TRP A 32 11.94 -14.33 2.22
CA TRP A 32 10.50 -14.17 1.99
C TRP A 32 10.07 -14.28 0.52
N CYS A 33 11.00 -14.17 -0.43
CA CYS A 33 10.72 -14.20 -1.87
C CYS A 33 10.59 -15.61 -2.48
N ARG A 34 10.52 -16.68 -1.68
CA ARG A 34 10.51 -18.07 -2.17
C ARG A 34 9.23 -18.85 -1.82
N GLN A 35 8.19 -18.18 -1.34
CA GLN A 35 6.92 -18.88 -1.10
C GLN A 35 6.12 -18.95 -2.39
N GLN A 36 5.95 -20.17 -2.89
CA GLN A 36 5.06 -20.48 -4.00
C GLN A 36 3.63 -20.21 -3.55
N GLY A 37 3.03 -19.08 -3.96
CA GLY A 37 1.65 -18.74 -3.58
C GLY A 37 1.26 -17.27 -3.60
N GLY A 38 2.14 -16.34 -3.96
CA GLY A 38 1.86 -14.91 -3.88
C GLY A 38 1.88 -14.40 -2.44
N THR A 39 2.60 -13.32 -2.19
CA THR A 39 2.57 -12.63 -0.89
C THR A 39 1.56 -11.48 -0.94
N PRO A 40 0.73 -11.26 0.09
CA PRO A 40 -0.11 -10.07 0.15
C PRO A 40 0.74 -8.80 0.02
N LEU A 41 0.26 -7.81 -0.73
CA LEU A 41 1.03 -6.59 -1.01
C LEU A 41 1.38 -5.83 0.28
N HIS A 42 0.51 -5.83 1.29
CA HIS A 42 0.80 -5.23 2.59
C HIS A 42 1.90 -5.98 3.38
N GLU A 43 2.08 -7.27 3.11
CA GLU A 43 3.13 -8.13 3.69
C GLU A 43 4.45 -8.07 2.90
N ALA A 44 4.39 -7.68 1.63
CA ALA A 44 5.54 -7.58 0.75
C ALA A 44 6.57 -6.59 1.31
N CYS A 45 7.73 -7.11 1.73
CA CYS A 45 8.81 -6.32 2.33
C CYS A 45 9.82 -5.78 1.31
N CYS A 46 9.68 -6.19 0.06
CA CYS A 46 10.67 -5.97 -0.97
C CYS A 46 10.36 -4.66 -1.68
N ARG A 47 11.15 -3.61 -1.41
CA ARG A 47 11.26 -2.49 -2.35
C ARG A 47 11.84 -3.05 -3.64
N GLY A 48 11.10 -2.94 -4.73
CA GLY A 48 11.46 -3.56 -5.99
C GLY A 48 10.25 -3.81 -6.86
N ARG A 49 10.52 -4.41 -8.02
CA ARG A 49 9.49 -4.81 -8.98
C ARG A 49 8.84 -6.11 -8.52
N LEU A 50 7.53 -6.10 -8.51
CA LEU A 50 6.67 -7.21 -8.15
C LEU A 50 5.66 -7.39 -9.27
N ARG A 51 5.17 -8.62 -9.42
CA ARG A 51 4.11 -8.96 -10.36
C ARG A 51 2.86 -9.32 -9.58
N VAL A 52 1.72 -8.79 -10.01
CA VAL A 52 0.42 -9.18 -9.46
C VAL A 52 0.10 -10.60 -9.91
N CYS A 53 -0.14 -11.49 -8.96
CA CYS A 53 -0.50 -12.88 -9.22
C CYS A 53 -2.01 -13.05 -9.20
N ALA A 54 -2.66 -12.42 -8.22
CA ALA A 54 -4.10 -12.48 -8.05
C ALA A 54 -4.61 -11.22 -7.35
N VAL A 55 -5.88 -10.93 -7.59
CA VAL A 55 -6.66 -9.95 -6.84
C VAL A 55 -7.86 -10.68 -6.27
N ASN A 56 -7.92 -10.78 -4.95
CA ASN A 56 -9.01 -11.38 -4.20
C ASN A 56 -10.05 -10.32 -3.83
N GLY A 57 -11.25 -10.77 -3.45
CA GLY A 57 -12.33 -9.90 -3.00
C GLY A 57 -13.62 -10.07 -3.80
N ASP A 58 -14.57 -9.16 -3.56
CA ASP A 58 -15.84 -9.13 -4.28
C ASP A 58 -15.69 -8.52 -5.68
N ARG A 59 -16.74 -8.64 -6.51
CA ARG A 59 -16.75 -8.09 -7.87
C ARG A 59 -16.44 -6.59 -7.90
N ARG A 60 -16.85 -5.83 -6.89
CA ARG A 60 -16.60 -4.39 -6.80
C ARG A 60 -15.12 -4.09 -6.53
N THR A 61 -14.50 -4.85 -5.64
CA THR A 61 -13.07 -4.74 -5.31
C THR A 61 -12.22 -5.06 -6.52
N CYS A 62 -12.50 -6.18 -7.20
CA CYS A 62 -11.76 -6.55 -8.41
C CYS A 62 -11.91 -5.49 -9.52
N ALA A 63 -13.12 -4.95 -9.73
CA ALA A 63 -13.34 -3.87 -10.70
C ALA A 63 -12.58 -2.59 -10.32
N LYS A 64 -12.58 -2.22 -9.04
CA LYS A 64 -11.81 -1.07 -8.53
C LYS A 64 -10.32 -1.26 -8.78
N MET A 65 -9.76 -2.43 -8.48
CA MET A 65 -8.33 -2.72 -8.71
C MET A 65 -7.99 -2.74 -10.21
N ALA A 66 -8.84 -3.32 -11.04
CA ALA A 66 -8.67 -3.29 -12.49
C ALA A 66 -8.64 -1.86 -13.05
N ASN A 67 -9.51 -0.97 -12.56
CA ASN A 67 -9.50 0.45 -12.94
C ASN A 67 -8.22 1.18 -12.50
N LEU A 68 -7.56 0.70 -11.45
CA LEU A 68 -6.24 1.20 -11.00
C LEU A 68 -5.08 0.54 -11.77
N GLY A 69 -5.36 -0.33 -12.74
CA GLY A 69 -4.36 -1.05 -13.52
C GLY A 69 -3.83 -2.32 -12.85
N LEU A 70 -4.40 -2.72 -11.70
CA LEU A 70 -3.97 -3.87 -10.92
C LEU A 70 -4.75 -5.11 -11.35
N LEU A 71 -4.19 -5.79 -12.36
CA LEU A 71 -4.71 -7.02 -12.93
C LEU A 71 -3.70 -8.14 -12.72
N PRO A 72 -4.12 -9.42 -12.65
CA PRO A 72 -3.20 -10.55 -12.70
C PRO A 72 -2.28 -10.44 -13.92
N GLY A 73 -0.97 -10.51 -13.68
CA GLY A 73 0.07 -10.33 -14.67
C GLY A 73 0.69 -8.94 -14.72
N THR A 74 0.06 -7.91 -14.14
CA THR A 74 0.61 -6.55 -14.11
C THR A 74 1.89 -6.48 -13.29
N GLU A 75 2.89 -5.78 -13.79
CA GLU A 75 4.08 -5.40 -13.03
C GLU A 75 3.86 -4.08 -12.28
N LEU A 76 4.32 -4.04 -11.03
CA LEU A 76 4.28 -2.86 -10.18
C LEU A 76 5.59 -2.74 -9.40
N GLU A 77 5.87 -1.54 -8.92
CA GLU A 77 7.01 -1.27 -8.05
C GLU A 77 6.52 -0.85 -6.67
N LEU A 78 6.97 -1.55 -5.62
CA LEU A 78 6.63 -1.19 -4.25
C LEU A 78 7.56 -0.06 -3.77
N LEU A 79 6.97 1.12 -3.52
CA LEU A 79 7.71 2.30 -3.06
C LEU A 79 7.82 2.33 -1.54
N CYS A 80 6.70 2.12 -0.83
CA CYS A 80 6.64 2.16 0.62
C CYS A 80 5.54 1.25 1.18
N ARG A 81 5.86 0.52 2.25
CA ARG A 81 4.89 -0.05 3.17
C ARG A 81 4.62 1.01 4.23
N GLY A 82 3.57 1.80 4.08
CA GLY A 82 3.21 2.79 5.09
C GLY A 82 2.67 2.09 6.33
N ASN A 83 3.57 1.66 7.22
CA ASN A 83 3.36 1.20 8.61
C ASN A 83 2.01 0.50 8.91
N GLY A 84 1.53 -0.34 7.99
CA GLY A 84 0.25 -1.05 8.11
C GLY A 84 -1.01 -0.21 7.87
N ARG A 85 -0.92 1.08 7.50
CA ARG A 85 -2.06 1.95 7.20
C ARG A 85 -2.29 2.12 5.69
N GLN A 86 -1.22 2.36 4.93
CA GLN A 86 -1.30 2.62 3.48
C GLN A 86 -0.08 2.06 2.75
N CYS A 87 -0.23 1.44 1.59
CA CYS A 87 0.88 0.98 0.75
C CYS A 87 0.97 1.85 -0.51
N MET A 88 2.15 2.38 -0.82
CA MET A 88 2.38 3.12 -2.05
C MET A 88 3.07 2.24 -3.08
N ILE A 89 2.44 2.13 -4.25
CA ILE A 89 2.96 1.38 -5.38
C ILE A 89 3.02 2.27 -6.62
N LYS A 90 3.91 1.92 -7.54
CA LYS A 90 3.96 2.50 -8.87
C LYS A 90 3.51 1.47 -9.90
N VAL A 91 2.52 1.80 -10.70
CA VAL A 91 1.94 0.92 -11.73
C VAL A 91 1.57 1.76 -12.95
N ASN A 92 1.84 1.27 -14.16
CA ASN A 92 1.58 1.99 -15.41
C ASN A 92 2.16 3.42 -15.46
N GLY A 93 3.28 3.66 -14.78
CA GLY A 93 3.93 4.97 -14.69
C GLY A 93 3.30 5.94 -13.67
N GLY A 94 2.15 5.60 -13.08
CA GLY A 94 1.51 6.37 -12.00
C GLY A 94 1.82 5.80 -10.62
N THR A 95 1.72 6.64 -9.59
CA THR A 95 1.84 6.22 -8.18
C THR A 95 0.45 6.15 -7.55
N ILE A 96 0.15 5.04 -6.89
CA ILE A 96 -1.15 4.77 -6.25
C ILE A 96 -0.92 4.46 -4.78
N SER A 97 -1.69 5.12 -3.92
CA SER A 97 -1.77 4.81 -2.49
C SER A 97 -2.96 3.90 -2.24
N LEU A 98 -2.69 2.70 -1.74
CA LEU A 98 -3.68 1.71 -1.37
C LEU A 98 -3.84 1.68 0.15
N ASP A 99 -5.05 1.53 0.64
CA ASP A 99 -5.28 1.23 2.06
C ASP A 99 -4.89 -0.22 2.39
N ALA A 100 -4.78 -0.52 3.70
CA ALA A 100 -4.38 -1.84 4.17
C ALA A 100 -5.29 -2.99 3.70
N LEU A 101 -6.61 -2.77 3.61
CA LEU A 101 -7.57 -3.79 3.18
C LEU A 101 -7.42 -4.07 1.68
N SER A 102 -7.32 -3.01 0.88
CA SER A 102 -7.03 -3.11 -0.54
C SER A 102 -5.71 -3.84 -0.81
N ALA A 103 -4.66 -3.53 -0.07
CA ALA A 103 -3.35 -4.18 -0.19
C ALA A 103 -3.32 -5.63 0.34
N ALA A 104 -4.24 -6.01 1.24
CA ALA A 104 -4.39 -7.40 1.68
C ALA A 104 -5.01 -8.31 0.61
N ASN A 105 -5.82 -7.73 -0.27
CA ASN A 105 -6.49 -8.45 -1.34
C ASN A 105 -5.63 -8.67 -2.59
N ILE A 106 -4.46 -8.02 -2.69
CA ILE A 106 -3.58 -8.14 -3.85
C ILE A 106 -2.44 -9.07 -3.49
N LEU A 107 -2.32 -10.17 -4.22
CA LEU A 107 -1.20 -11.10 -4.10
C LEU A 107 -0.15 -10.77 -5.15
N VAL A 108 1.11 -10.72 -4.72
CA VAL A 108 2.24 -10.37 -5.57
C VAL A 108 3.39 -11.35 -5.41
N ASP A 109 4.09 -11.59 -6.51
CA ASP A 109 5.35 -12.32 -6.53
C ASP A 109 6.51 -11.39 -6.90
N PRO A 110 7.71 -11.63 -6.36
CA PRO A 110 8.91 -10.93 -6.79
C PRO A 110 9.27 -11.29 -8.24
N LEU A 111 9.71 -10.29 -9.00
CA LEU A 111 10.29 -10.45 -10.33
C LEU A 111 11.80 -10.64 -10.25
#